data_AF-A0A961J1F5-F1
#
_entry.id   AF-A0A961J1F5-F1
#
_cell.length_a   1.000
_cell.length_b   1.000
_cell.length_c   1.000
_cell.angle_alpha   90.00
_cell.angle_beta   90.00
_cell.angle_gamma   90.00
#
_symmetry.space_group_name_H-M   'P 1'
#
loop_
_entity.id
_entity.type
_entity.pdbx_description
1 polymer ?
#
loop_
_entity_poly.entity_id
_entity_poly.type
_entity_poly.pdbx_seq_one_letter_code
_entity_poly.pdbx_strand_id
1 'polypeptide(L)'
;LDIVDYPGEWLLDLGLLDKDYASWSTETLERLENRSQGTDFLAMARAEDGAAAMEEPRAKALAEAFSAYLTAARAAGYSDCTPGRFLLPGDLAGSPVLTFAPLPPQPGAPRRALIREMERRYEAYKARVVKPFFTEHFARIDRQIVLVDALGAIHAGPRAVEDMRRAMADILTAFRPGANAFLSRLFLGRRVEKILFAATKADHLHHTQHPRLTAIMEALTRDARDRARFAGAETAAMSIAALRATVEQTIAHDGAMLDCVRGTLLDTGREAAFYPGELPEDPAHLLGPAREGAQGWLDRDYQIMRFAPARLTLKPGEGPPHIRLDRAAQFLIGDRL
;
A
#
# COMPACT_ATOMS: atom_id res chain seq x y z
N LEU A 1 -1.51 1.34 -25.67
CA LEU A 1 -1.27 0.88 -24.29
C LEU A 1 -1.39 2.10 -23.41
N ASP A 2 -2.46 2.19 -22.63
CA ASP A 2 -2.63 3.27 -21.66
C ASP A 2 -2.12 2.77 -20.30
N ILE A 3 -1.26 3.56 -19.66
CA ILE A 3 -0.69 3.27 -18.33
C ILE A 3 -1.23 4.31 -17.36
N VAL A 4 -1.90 3.86 -16.30
CA VAL A 4 -2.45 4.72 -15.26
C VAL A 4 -1.77 4.37 -13.94
N ASP A 5 -1.14 5.35 -13.32
CA ASP A 5 -0.56 5.24 -11.99
C ASP A 5 -1.52 5.85 -10.95
N TYR A 6 -1.70 5.15 -9.83
CA TYR A 6 -2.53 5.63 -8.73
C TYR A 6 -2.06 5.03 -7.39
N PRO A 7 -2.19 5.78 -6.27
CA PRO A 7 -1.84 5.27 -4.94
C PRO A 7 -2.69 4.08 -4.51
N GLY A 8 -2.06 3.04 -3.94
CA GLY A 8 -2.78 1.87 -3.44
C GLY A 8 -3.75 2.21 -2.30
N GLU A 9 -3.45 3.25 -1.52
CA GLU A 9 -4.29 3.77 -0.44
C GLU A 9 -5.68 4.18 -0.92
N TRP A 10 -5.80 4.61 -2.19
CA TRP A 10 -7.07 5.02 -2.77
C TRP A 10 -8.04 3.86 -3.00
N LEU A 11 -7.52 2.62 -3.08
CA LEU A 11 -8.35 1.41 -3.18
C LEU A 11 -9.00 1.04 -1.85
N LEU A 12 -8.39 1.41 -0.72
CA LEU A 12 -8.95 1.14 0.61
C LEU A 12 -10.29 1.86 0.82
N ASP A 13 -10.46 3.01 0.18
CA ASP A 13 -11.69 3.81 0.26
C ASP A 13 -12.89 3.13 -0.40
N LEU A 14 -12.70 2.06 -1.18
CA LEU A 14 -13.82 1.30 -1.73
C LEU A 14 -14.67 0.67 -0.64
N GLY A 15 -14.05 0.30 0.49
CA GLY A 15 -14.77 -0.17 1.68
C GLY A 15 -15.71 0.88 2.29
N LEU A 16 -15.53 2.17 1.97
CA LEU A 16 -16.40 3.25 2.45
C LEU A 16 -17.71 3.34 1.65
N LEU A 17 -17.76 2.84 0.42
CA LEU A 17 -18.97 2.93 -0.42
C LEU A 17 -20.16 2.20 0.20
N ASP A 18 -19.90 1.13 0.96
CA ASP A 18 -20.90 0.29 1.60
C ASP A 18 -21.17 0.65 3.07
N LYS A 19 -20.52 1.70 3.61
CA LYS A 19 -20.69 2.15 4.99
C LYS A 19 -21.37 3.51 5.03
N ASP A 20 -22.33 3.66 5.93
CA ASP A 20 -22.81 5.00 6.29
C ASP A 20 -21.84 5.67 7.27
N TYR A 21 -22.00 6.98 7.45
CA TYR A 21 -21.14 7.76 8.34
C TYR A 21 -21.15 7.23 9.78
N ALA A 22 -22.32 6.81 10.30
CA ALA A 22 -22.45 6.36 11.68
C ALA A 22 -21.66 5.07 11.94
N SER A 23 -21.76 4.09 11.04
CA SER A 23 -21.05 2.82 11.11
C SER A 23 -19.54 3.05 10.94
N TRP A 24 -19.14 3.80 9.91
CA TRP A 24 -17.73 4.13 9.69
C TRP A 24 -17.11 4.87 10.87
N SER A 25 -17.84 5.83 11.45
CA SER A 25 -17.36 6.62 12.58
C SER A 25 -17.15 5.75 13.82
N THR A 26 -18.14 4.92 14.16
CA THR A 26 -18.08 4.02 15.32
C THR A 26 -16.90 3.07 15.22
N GLU A 27 -16.80 2.32 14.10
CA GLU A 27 -15.70 1.38 13.87
C GLU A 27 -14.33 2.07 13.84
N THR A 28 -14.26 3.30 13.35
CA THR A 28 -13.00 4.06 13.35
C THR A 28 -12.62 4.42 14.78
N LEU A 29 -13.52 5.01 15.56
CA LEU A 29 -13.24 5.39 16.94
C LEU A 29 -12.88 4.18 17.82
N GLU A 30 -13.57 3.04 17.68
CA GLU A 30 -13.23 1.80 18.37
C GLU A 30 -11.82 1.30 18.03
N ARG A 31 -11.40 1.41 16.78
CA ARG A 31 -10.03 1.06 16.36
C ARG A 31 -8.98 1.99 16.96
N LEU A 32 -9.31 3.28 17.13
CA LEU A 32 -8.40 4.26 17.72
C LEU A 32 -8.14 4.01 19.21
N GLU A 33 -9.06 3.38 19.93
CA GLU A 33 -8.89 3.07 21.36
C GLU A 33 -7.64 2.22 21.64
N ASN A 34 -7.25 1.38 20.67
CA ASN A 34 -6.11 0.48 20.79
C ASN A 34 -4.83 1.05 20.13
N ARG A 35 -4.81 2.33 19.73
CA ARG A 35 -3.68 2.97 19.04
C ARG A 35 -3.21 4.20 19.79
N SER A 36 -1.96 4.18 20.23
CA SER A 36 -1.36 5.35 20.90
C SER A 36 -1.39 6.61 20.03
N GLN A 37 -1.27 6.46 18.70
CA GLN A 37 -1.34 7.56 17.73
C GLN A 37 -2.72 8.23 17.67
N GLY A 38 -3.78 7.55 18.10
CA GLY A 38 -5.16 8.04 18.06
C GLY A 38 -5.59 8.81 19.32
N THR A 39 -4.75 8.83 20.37
CA THR A 39 -5.13 9.35 21.70
C THR A 39 -5.64 10.78 21.65
N ASP A 40 -4.90 11.69 21.01
CA ASP A 40 -5.23 13.11 20.98
C ASP A 40 -6.53 13.38 20.20
N PHE A 41 -6.65 12.74 19.03
CA PHE A 41 -7.86 12.87 18.21
C PHE A 41 -9.08 12.24 18.92
N LEU A 42 -8.93 11.07 19.55
CA LEU A 42 -10.03 10.41 20.27
C LEU A 42 -10.52 11.26 21.45
N ALA A 43 -9.60 11.89 22.19
CA ALA A 43 -9.95 12.81 23.25
C ALA A 43 -10.71 14.03 22.71
N MET A 44 -10.23 14.63 21.62
CA MET A 44 -10.90 15.76 20.95
C MET A 44 -12.31 15.36 20.46
N ALA A 45 -12.45 14.23 19.76
CA ALA A 45 -13.72 13.76 19.21
C ALA A 45 -14.76 13.43 20.31
N ARG A 46 -14.32 12.91 21.46
CA ARG A 46 -15.20 12.61 22.60
C ARG A 46 -15.60 13.86 23.40
N ALA A 47 -14.76 14.87 23.46
CA ALA A 47 -15.06 16.15 24.11
C ALA A 47 -15.97 17.04 23.25
N GLU A 48 -16.04 16.79 21.95
CA GLU A 48 -16.82 17.59 21.01
C GLU A 48 -18.33 17.39 21.16
N ASP A 49 -19.07 18.47 21.37
CA ASP A 49 -20.53 18.46 21.24
C ASP A 49 -20.94 18.45 19.75
N GLY A 50 -21.09 17.25 19.19
CA GLY A 50 -21.54 17.05 17.81
C GLY A 50 -22.96 17.54 17.51
N ALA A 51 -23.81 17.79 18.51
CA ALA A 51 -25.18 18.28 18.36
C ALA A 51 -25.23 19.82 18.34
N ALA A 52 -24.16 20.48 18.77
CA ALA A 52 -24.00 21.92 18.66
C ALA A 52 -24.05 22.37 17.19
N ALA A 53 -24.40 23.65 16.98
CA ALA A 53 -24.42 24.25 15.65
C ALA A 53 -23.04 24.09 14.97
N MET A 54 -23.08 23.77 13.68
CA MET A 54 -21.88 23.62 12.86
C MET A 54 -21.09 24.93 12.81
N GLU A 55 -19.79 24.84 13.12
CA GLU A 55 -18.82 25.91 12.96
C GLU A 55 -17.62 25.41 12.15
N GLU A 56 -17.28 26.13 11.08
CA GLU A 56 -16.19 25.73 10.17
C GLU A 56 -14.83 25.56 10.87
N PRO A 57 -14.40 26.43 11.81
CA PRO A 57 -13.13 26.25 12.51
C PRO A 57 -13.06 24.94 13.31
N ARG A 58 -14.16 24.56 13.97
CA ARG A 58 -14.24 23.30 14.73
C ARG A 58 -14.15 22.09 13.80
N ALA A 59 -14.89 22.13 12.69
CA ALA A 59 -14.85 21.07 11.69
C ALA A 59 -13.46 20.87 11.08
N LYS A 60 -12.75 21.96 10.79
CA LYS A 60 -11.37 21.92 10.28
C LYS A 60 -10.39 21.36 11.30
N ALA A 61 -10.45 21.83 12.55
CA ALA A 61 -9.57 21.33 13.61
C ALA A 61 -9.71 19.82 13.81
N LEU A 62 -10.95 19.30 13.79
CA LEU A 62 -11.22 17.86 13.85
C LEU A 62 -10.62 17.10 12.65
N ALA A 63 -10.80 17.61 11.43
CA ALA A 63 -10.27 16.97 10.22
C ALA A 63 -8.74 17.00 10.17
N GLU A 64 -8.11 18.08 10.61
CA GLU A 64 -6.65 18.21 10.72
C GLU A 64 -6.09 17.23 11.76
N ALA A 65 -6.70 17.18 12.95
CA ALA A 65 -6.31 16.22 14.00
C ALA A 65 -6.49 14.76 13.53
N PHE A 66 -7.57 14.46 12.80
CA PHE A 66 -7.77 13.13 12.23
C PHE A 66 -6.76 12.78 11.13
N SER A 67 -6.41 13.74 10.27
CA SER A 67 -5.38 13.58 9.23
C SER A 67 -4.00 13.35 9.84
N ALA A 68 -3.68 14.05 10.93
CA ALA A 68 -2.45 13.87 11.68
C ALA A 68 -2.38 12.46 12.29
N TYR A 69 -3.50 11.98 12.87
CA TYR A 69 -3.62 10.59 13.32
C TYR A 69 -3.36 9.59 12.19
N LEU A 70 -4.01 9.75 11.02
CA LEU A 70 -3.83 8.83 9.90
C LEU A 70 -2.37 8.79 9.46
N THR A 71 -1.70 9.94 9.41
CA THR A 71 -0.28 10.05 9.06
C THR A 71 0.60 9.33 10.07
N ALA A 72 0.36 9.53 11.37
CA ALA A 72 1.08 8.86 12.44
C ALA A 72 0.83 7.35 12.46
N ALA A 73 -0.42 6.92 12.23
CA ALA A 73 -0.80 5.53 12.14
C ALA A 73 -0.11 4.84 10.95
N ARG A 74 -0.08 5.49 9.79
CA ARG A 74 0.63 4.99 8.61
C ARG A 74 2.13 4.85 8.87
N ALA A 75 2.75 5.85 9.51
CA ALA A 75 4.16 5.80 9.89
C ALA A 75 4.45 4.70 10.94
N ALA A 76 3.47 4.36 11.77
CA ALA A 76 3.54 3.29 12.76
C ALA A 76 3.25 1.89 12.17
N GLY A 77 2.98 1.77 10.87
CA GLY A 77 2.78 0.49 10.17
C GLY A 77 1.31 0.11 9.90
N TYR A 78 0.33 0.84 10.44
CA TYR A 78 -1.08 0.48 10.24
C TYR A 78 -1.49 0.59 8.77
N SER A 79 -2.17 -0.45 8.27
CA SER A 79 -2.62 -0.57 6.88
C SER A 79 -4.03 -0.04 6.64
N ASP A 80 -4.88 -0.01 7.66
CA ASP A 80 -6.29 0.34 7.58
C ASP A 80 -6.56 1.85 7.75
N CYS A 81 -5.71 2.67 7.14
CA CYS A 81 -5.77 4.12 7.21
C CYS A 81 -6.74 4.68 6.14
N THR A 82 -8.02 4.74 6.48
CA THR A 82 -9.07 5.35 5.64
C THR A 82 -9.62 6.61 6.30
N PRO A 83 -9.92 7.69 5.55
CA PRO A 83 -9.90 7.76 4.08
C PRO A 83 -8.50 8.00 3.48
N GLY A 84 -8.17 7.29 2.40
CA GLY A 84 -6.83 7.31 1.79
C GLY A 84 -6.42 8.68 1.22
N ARG A 85 -7.38 9.50 0.75
CA ARG A 85 -7.07 10.86 0.25
C ARG A 85 -6.75 11.86 1.37
N PHE A 86 -6.94 11.50 2.65
CA PHE A 86 -6.44 12.34 3.75
C PHE A 86 -4.92 12.23 3.87
N LEU A 87 -4.34 11.08 3.49
CA LEU A 87 -2.88 10.88 3.45
C LEU A 87 -2.26 11.43 2.16
N LEU A 88 -2.93 11.19 1.03
CA LEU A 88 -2.48 11.58 -0.30
C LEU A 88 -3.58 12.36 -1.01
N PRO A 89 -3.74 13.66 -0.70
CA PRO A 89 -4.87 14.46 -1.19
C PRO A 89 -4.79 14.79 -2.68
N GLY A 90 -3.61 14.76 -3.29
CA GLY A 90 -3.41 15.15 -4.69
C GLY A 90 -4.04 16.53 -4.96
N ASP A 91 -4.83 16.63 -6.02
CA ASP A 91 -5.53 17.86 -6.42
C ASP A 91 -6.63 18.31 -5.45
N LEU A 92 -6.98 17.49 -4.46
CA LEU A 92 -7.99 17.82 -3.44
C LEU A 92 -7.41 18.50 -2.20
N ALA A 93 -6.11 18.80 -2.17
CA ALA A 93 -5.48 19.49 -1.06
C ALA A 93 -6.19 20.83 -0.76
N GLY A 94 -6.63 21.02 0.50
CA GLY A 94 -7.40 22.20 0.92
C GLY A 94 -8.87 22.22 0.49
N SER A 95 -9.36 21.17 -0.19
CA SER A 95 -10.76 21.06 -0.59
C SER A 95 -11.67 20.79 0.62
N PRO A 96 -12.86 21.41 0.69
CA PRO A 96 -13.86 21.11 1.73
C PRO A 96 -14.37 19.66 1.73
N VAL A 97 -14.05 18.87 0.70
CA VAL A 97 -14.39 17.44 0.67
C VAL A 97 -13.51 16.61 1.62
N LEU A 98 -12.37 17.15 2.06
CA LEU A 98 -11.44 16.51 3.01
C LEU A 98 -11.52 17.12 4.42
N THR A 99 -12.57 17.88 4.73
CA THR A 99 -12.72 18.54 6.03
C THR A 99 -13.79 17.87 6.89
N PHE A 100 -13.68 16.55 7.07
CA PHE A 100 -14.53 15.78 7.97
C PHE A 100 -13.72 14.84 8.86
N ALA A 101 -14.33 14.39 9.96
CA ALA A 101 -13.74 13.46 10.91
C ALA A 101 -14.82 12.55 11.53
N PRO A 102 -14.46 11.38 12.05
CA PRO A 102 -15.40 10.54 12.78
C PRO A 102 -15.74 11.19 14.14
N LEU A 103 -17.03 11.30 14.44
CA LEU A 103 -17.56 11.75 15.74
C LEU A 103 -18.43 10.66 16.38
N PRO A 104 -18.46 10.57 17.72
CA PRO A 104 -19.36 9.65 18.41
C PRO A 104 -20.82 9.86 17.96
N PRO A 105 -21.61 8.78 17.78
CA PRO A 105 -23.01 8.92 17.38
C PRO A 105 -23.80 9.78 18.36
N GLN A 106 -24.57 10.73 17.83
CA GLN A 106 -25.48 11.58 18.62
C GLN A 106 -26.91 11.48 18.06
N PRO A 107 -27.69 10.48 18.51
CA PRO A 107 -29.07 10.30 18.08
C PRO A 107 -29.91 11.56 18.33
N GLY A 108 -30.73 11.94 17.35
CA GLY A 108 -31.60 13.11 17.47
C GLY A 108 -30.91 14.46 17.27
N ALA A 109 -29.63 14.50 16.87
CA ALA A 109 -28.93 15.75 16.61
C ALA A 109 -29.68 16.65 15.58
N PRO A 110 -29.81 17.97 15.85
CA PRO A 110 -30.49 18.92 14.95
C PRO A 110 -29.93 18.92 13.54
N ARG A 111 -30.74 19.35 12.56
CA ARG A 111 -30.33 19.37 11.13
C ARG A 111 -29.08 20.21 10.84
N ARG A 112 -28.83 21.26 11.63
CA ARG A 112 -27.67 22.18 11.50
C ARG A 112 -26.51 21.81 12.43
N ALA A 113 -26.56 20.64 13.05
CA ALA A 113 -25.53 20.18 13.95
C ALA A 113 -24.24 19.82 13.22
N LEU A 114 -23.10 19.94 13.92
CA LEU A 114 -21.79 19.56 13.40
C LEU A 114 -21.76 18.12 12.86
N ILE A 115 -22.35 17.16 13.58
CA ILE A 115 -22.36 15.76 13.17
C ILE A 115 -23.10 15.55 11.83
N ARG A 116 -24.12 16.35 11.53
CA ARG A 116 -24.83 16.31 10.24
C ARG A 116 -23.99 16.86 9.10
N GLU A 117 -23.17 17.86 9.39
CA GLU A 117 -22.19 18.37 8.43
C GLU A 117 -21.10 17.34 8.13
N MET A 118 -20.58 16.65 9.16
CA MET A 118 -19.59 15.58 8.99
C MET A 118 -20.13 14.44 8.14
N GLU A 119 -21.36 14.00 8.43
CA GLU A 119 -22.09 13.00 7.64
C GLU A 119 -22.26 13.45 6.18
N ARG A 120 -22.67 14.71 5.94
CA ARG A 120 -22.80 15.25 4.59
C ARG A 120 -21.47 15.28 3.83
N ARG A 121 -20.37 15.69 4.48
CA ARG A 121 -19.04 15.75 3.87
C ARG A 121 -18.50 14.36 3.54
N TYR A 122 -18.73 13.39 4.44
CA TYR A 122 -18.41 11.98 4.20
C TYR A 122 -19.16 11.41 2.99
N GLU A 123 -20.47 11.62 2.89
CA GLU A 123 -21.24 11.16 1.73
C GLU A 123 -20.84 11.90 0.44
N ALA A 124 -20.50 13.19 0.53
CA ALA A 124 -19.95 13.94 -0.60
C ALA A 124 -18.59 13.38 -1.04
N TYR A 125 -17.73 12.98 -0.11
CA TYR A 125 -16.46 12.31 -0.40
C TYR A 125 -16.68 10.99 -1.14
N LYS A 126 -17.59 10.14 -0.66
CA LYS A 126 -17.96 8.90 -1.35
C LYS A 126 -18.46 9.17 -2.78
N ALA A 127 -19.38 10.13 -2.94
CA ALA A 127 -20.03 10.41 -4.21
C ALA A 127 -19.15 11.13 -5.23
N ARG A 128 -18.24 12.01 -4.78
CA ARG A 128 -17.46 12.92 -5.65
C ARG A 128 -15.99 12.55 -5.77
N VAL A 129 -15.46 11.73 -4.86
CA VAL A 129 -14.03 11.34 -4.87
C VAL A 129 -13.90 9.84 -5.10
N VAL A 130 -14.51 9.02 -4.24
CA VAL A 130 -14.33 7.56 -4.27
C VAL A 130 -14.99 6.96 -5.50
N LYS A 131 -16.28 7.25 -5.71
CA LYS A 131 -17.06 6.69 -6.81
C LYS A 131 -16.52 7.09 -8.20
N PRO A 132 -16.23 8.38 -8.49
CA PRO A 132 -15.70 8.78 -9.80
C PRO A 132 -14.35 8.15 -10.10
N PHE A 133 -13.44 8.12 -9.12
CA PHE A 133 -12.14 7.46 -9.30
C PHE A 133 -12.29 6.02 -9.79
N PHE A 134 -13.25 5.30 -9.21
CA PHE A 134 -13.50 3.92 -9.59
C PHE A 134 -14.19 3.76 -10.95
N THR A 135 -15.24 4.54 -11.22
CA THR A 135 -15.99 4.43 -12.48
C THR A 135 -15.20 4.93 -13.68
N GLU A 136 -14.35 5.94 -13.49
CA GLU A 136 -13.64 6.59 -14.58
C GLU A 136 -12.27 5.97 -14.85
N HIS A 137 -11.56 5.52 -13.81
CA HIS A 137 -10.24 4.91 -13.96
C HIS A 137 -10.30 3.40 -13.76
N PHE A 138 -10.73 2.93 -12.59
CA PHE A 138 -10.60 1.52 -12.21
C PHE A 138 -11.42 0.56 -13.10
N ALA A 139 -12.65 0.93 -13.44
CA ALA A 139 -13.52 0.12 -14.30
C ALA A 139 -12.98 -0.07 -15.74
N ARG A 140 -11.97 0.71 -16.14
CA ARG A 140 -11.30 0.60 -17.44
C ARG A 140 -10.02 -0.24 -17.40
N ILE A 141 -9.61 -0.73 -16.23
CA ILE A 141 -8.36 -1.47 -16.07
C ILE A 141 -8.55 -2.92 -16.51
N ASP A 142 -7.87 -3.30 -17.59
CA ASP A 142 -7.81 -4.69 -18.06
C ASP A 142 -6.67 -5.50 -17.39
N ARG A 143 -5.59 -4.81 -17.00
CA ARG A 143 -4.34 -5.40 -16.50
C ARG A 143 -3.80 -4.58 -15.33
N GLN A 144 -3.43 -5.25 -14.25
CA GLN A 144 -2.93 -4.60 -13.04
C GLN A 144 -1.51 -5.08 -12.69
N ILE A 145 -0.66 -4.15 -12.31
CA ILE A 145 0.58 -4.45 -11.58
C ILE A 145 0.51 -3.84 -10.18
N VAL A 146 0.86 -4.60 -9.16
CA VAL A 146 0.96 -4.15 -7.76
C VAL A 146 2.43 -4.19 -7.36
N LEU A 147 3.02 -3.02 -7.19
CA LEU A 147 4.42 -2.85 -6.81
C LEU A 147 4.55 -2.94 -5.29
N VAL A 148 5.49 -3.78 -4.82
CA VAL A 148 5.69 -4.05 -3.40
C VAL A 148 7.17 -3.93 -3.05
N ASP A 149 7.50 -3.15 -2.02
CA ASP A 149 8.85 -3.08 -1.46
C ASP A 149 9.03 -4.14 -0.37
N ALA A 150 9.04 -5.41 -0.78
CA ALA A 150 9.15 -6.54 0.14
C ALA A 150 10.48 -6.52 0.90
N LEU A 151 11.55 -6.06 0.24
CA LEU A 151 12.86 -5.93 0.87
C LEU A 151 12.80 -4.89 2.00
N GLY A 152 12.30 -3.68 1.73
CA GLY A 152 12.16 -2.65 2.75
C GLY A 152 11.37 -3.12 3.97
N ALA A 153 10.29 -3.89 3.77
CA ALA A 153 9.52 -4.47 4.86
C ALA A 153 10.31 -5.51 5.66
N ILE A 154 11.05 -6.41 5.01
CA ILE A 154 11.90 -7.40 5.69
C ILE A 154 12.97 -6.70 6.54
N HIS A 155 13.60 -5.66 5.99
CA HIS A 155 14.60 -4.88 6.73
C HIS A 155 14.01 -4.15 7.95
N ALA A 156 12.79 -3.63 7.83
CA ALA A 156 12.10 -2.96 8.93
C ALA A 156 11.64 -3.91 10.06
N GLY A 157 11.52 -5.21 9.77
CA GLY A 157 11.28 -6.25 10.78
C GLY A 157 9.94 -6.97 10.65
N PRO A 158 9.67 -7.95 11.54
CA PRO A 158 8.51 -8.84 11.41
C PRO A 158 7.17 -8.11 11.40
N ARG A 159 7.03 -7.03 12.20
CA ARG A 159 5.82 -6.20 12.22
C ARG A 159 5.52 -5.59 10.85
N ALA A 160 6.51 -4.98 10.22
CA ALA A 160 6.36 -4.37 8.90
C ALA A 160 5.98 -5.41 7.82
N VAL A 161 6.51 -6.63 7.92
CA VAL A 161 6.14 -7.74 7.02
C VAL A 161 4.68 -8.17 7.21
N GLU A 162 4.22 -8.32 8.44
CA GLU A 162 2.83 -8.67 8.74
C GLU A 162 1.86 -7.55 8.35
N ASP A 163 2.23 -6.30 8.60
CA ASP A 163 1.47 -5.11 8.20
C ASP A 163 1.33 -5.04 6.68
N MET A 164 2.43 -5.26 5.95
CA MET A 164 2.41 -5.35 4.49
C MET A 164 1.48 -6.47 4.01
N ARG A 165 1.54 -7.67 4.62
CA ARG A 165 0.67 -8.79 4.27
C ARG A 165 -0.81 -8.44 4.45
N ARG A 166 -1.17 -7.77 5.56
CA ARG A 166 -2.54 -7.30 5.83
C ARG A 166 -2.97 -6.25 4.82
N ALA A 167 -2.14 -5.24 4.56
CA ALA A 167 -2.41 -4.21 3.56
C ALA A 167 -2.69 -4.81 2.18
N MET A 168 -1.92 -5.80 1.76
CA MET A 168 -2.14 -6.50 0.50
C MET A 168 -3.48 -7.24 0.49
N ALA A 169 -3.82 -7.94 1.56
CA ALA A 169 -5.12 -8.61 1.69
C ALA A 169 -6.29 -7.61 1.59
N ASP A 170 -6.17 -6.43 2.20
CA ASP A 170 -7.19 -5.38 2.20
C ASP A 170 -7.35 -4.72 0.83
N ILE A 171 -6.23 -4.28 0.22
CA ILE A 171 -6.21 -3.72 -1.15
C ILE A 171 -6.88 -4.69 -2.12
N LEU A 172 -6.65 -5.99 -1.96
CA LEU A 172 -7.17 -7.01 -2.86
C LEU A 172 -8.63 -7.41 -2.56
N THR A 173 -9.18 -6.96 -1.43
CA THR A 173 -10.61 -7.09 -1.11
C THR A 173 -11.46 -6.22 -2.04
N ALA A 174 -10.92 -5.08 -2.50
CA ALA A 174 -11.54 -4.24 -3.53
C ALA A 174 -11.81 -4.97 -4.86
N PHE A 175 -11.08 -6.06 -5.11
CA PHE A 175 -11.16 -6.86 -6.34
C PHE A 175 -12.09 -8.07 -6.18
N ARG A 176 -12.98 -8.09 -5.17
CA ARG A 176 -14.01 -9.14 -5.00
C ARG A 176 -15.30 -8.77 -5.75
N PRO A 177 -15.51 -9.22 -7.00
CA PRO A 177 -16.85 -9.19 -7.58
C PRO A 177 -17.75 -10.19 -6.83
N GLY A 178 -18.92 -9.73 -6.38
CA GLY A 178 -19.97 -10.59 -5.82
C GLY A 178 -20.14 -10.61 -4.30
N ALA A 179 -19.17 -10.14 -3.50
CA ALA A 179 -19.39 -9.96 -2.05
C ALA A 179 -20.23 -8.71 -1.77
N ASN A 180 -20.05 -7.65 -2.56
CA ASN A 180 -20.79 -6.40 -2.42
C ASN A 180 -21.67 -6.22 -3.67
N ALA A 181 -22.99 -6.34 -3.48
CA ALA A 181 -23.99 -6.19 -4.55
C ALA A 181 -23.89 -4.81 -5.24
N PHE A 182 -23.39 -3.79 -4.54
CA PHE A 182 -23.17 -2.44 -5.06
C PHE A 182 -21.99 -2.36 -6.04
N LEU A 183 -20.81 -2.87 -5.65
CA LEU A 183 -19.63 -2.92 -6.53
C LEU A 183 -19.92 -3.72 -7.80
N SER A 184 -20.59 -4.87 -7.66
CA SER A 184 -20.98 -5.74 -8.77
C SER A 184 -21.83 -5.03 -9.83
N ARG A 185 -22.69 -4.07 -9.43
CA ARG A 185 -23.49 -3.23 -10.34
C ARG A 185 -22.67 -2.11 -10.99
N LEU A 186 -21.70 -1.56 -10.26
CA LEU A 186 -20.82 -0.49 -10.76
C LEU A 186 -19.85 -1.01 -11.85
N PHE A 187 -19.50 -2.30 -11.80
CA PHE A 187 -18.50 -2.91 -12.67
C PHE A 187 -18.96 -3.29 -14.09
N LEU A 188 -20.27 -3.24 -14.41
CA LEU A 188 -20.81 -3.61 -15.73
C LEU A 188 -20.23 -4.90 -16.39
N GLY A 189 -19.63 -5.81 -15.61
CA GLY A 189 -19.04 -7.06 -16.09
C GLY A 189 -17.59 -7.00 -16.63
N ARG A 190 -16.90 -5.85 -16.64
CA ARG A 190 -15.46 -5.82 -17.00
C ARG A 190 -14.61 -6.20 -15.79
N ARG A 191 -13.83 -7.27 -15.92
CA ARG A 191 -12.97 -7.80 -14.87
C ARG A 191 -11.51 -7.62 -15.27
N VAL A 192 -10.66 -7.28 -14.31
CA VAL A 192 -9.22 -7.31 -14.49
C VAL A 192 -8.81 -8.73 -14.89
N GLU A 193 -8.24 -8.90 -16.08
CA GLU A 193 -7.89 -10.21 -16.64
C GLU A 193 -6.60 -10.76 -16.03
N LYS A 194 -5.62 -9.88 -15.77
CA LYS A 194 -4.32 -10.27 -15.22
C LYS A 194 -3.83 -9.32 -14.13
N ILE A 195 -3.29 -9.89 -13.06
CA ILE A 195 -2.71 -9.16 -11.92
C ILE A 195 -1.29 -9.67 -11.66
N LEU A 196 -0.30 -8.78 -11.76
CA LEU A 196 1.10 -9.06 -11.43
C LEU A 196 1.46 -8.47 -10.07
N PHE A 197 1.91 -9.30 -9.14
CA PHE A 197 2.51 -8.87 -7.87
C PHE A 197 4.02 -8.76 -8.03
N ALA A 198 4.56 -7.56 -7.96
CA ALA A 198 5.95 -7.29 -8.29
C ALA A 198 6.74 -6.86 -7.04
N ALA A 199 7.62 -7.72 -6.56
CA ALA A 199 8.63 -7.33 -5.58
C ALA A 199 9.68 -6.44 -6.26
N THR A 200 9.67 -5.15 -5.92
CA THR A 200 10.54 -4.14 -6.54
C THR A 200 11.95 -4.15 -5.98
N LYS A 201 12.86 -3.41 -6.65
CA LYS A 201 14.27 -3.21 -6.24
C LYS A 201 15.06 -4.52 -6.12
N ALA A 202 14.74 -5.50 -6.97
CA ALA A 202 15.46 -6.78 -6.99
C ALA A 202 16.96 -6.64 -7.31
N ASP A 203 17.39 -5.51 -7.88
CA ASP A 203 18.79 -5.18 -8.11
C ASP A 203 19.57 -4.94 -6.80
N HIS A 204 18.88 -4.72 -5.68
CA HIS A 204 19.54 -4.68 -4.36
C HIS A 204 19.98 -6.07 -3.87
N LEU A 205 19.70 -7.13 -4.65
CA LEU A 205 20.11 -8.50 -4.39
C LEU A 205 20.89 -9.06 -5.57
N HIS A 206 21.86 -9.91 -5.27
CA HIS A 206 22.47 -10.77 -6.27
C HIS A 206 21.43 -11.73 -6.87
N HIS A 207 21.55 -12.07 -8.16
CA HIS A 207 20.54 -12.88 -8.86
C HIS A 207 20.24 -14.23 -8.21
N THR A 208 21.21 -14.80 -7.49
CA THR A 208 21.03 -16.06 -6.73
C THR A 208 19.90 -15.98 -5.72
N GLN A 209 19.57 -14.79 -5.22
CA GLN A 209 18.49 -14.56 -4.25
C GLN A 209 17.15 -14.14 -4.88
N HIS A 210 17.11 -13.84 -6.19
CA HIS A 210 15.88 -13.41 -6.88
C HIS A 210 14.75 -14.44 -6.84
N PRO A 211 15.01 -15.76 -6.96
CA PRO A 211 13.98 -16.77 -6.78
C PRO A 211 13.40 -16.78 -5.36
N ARG A 212 14.25 -16.60 -4.34
CA ARG A 212 13.83 -16.55 -2.92
C ARG A 212 12.94 -15.34 -2.66
N LEU A 213 13.30 -14.16 -3.18
CA LEU A 213 12.45 -12.97 -3.13
C LEU A 213 11.09 -13.18 -3.83
N THR A 214 11.10 -13.88 -4.97
CA THR A 214 9.85 -14.22 -5.68
C THR A 214 8.98 -15.15 -4.84
N ALA A 215 9.55 -16.19 -4.24
CA ALA A 215 8.84 -17.12 -3.37
C ALA A 215 8.24 -16.42 -2.13
N ILE A 216 8.97 -15.47 -1.53
CA ILE A 216 8.46 -14.63 -0.44
C ILE A 216 7.26 -13.79 -0.91
N MET A 217 7.37 -13.16 -2.09
CA MET A 217 6.26 -12.40 -2.68
C MET A 217 5.02 -13.28 -2.93
N GLU A 218 5.21 -14.49 -3.43
CA GLU A 218 4.14 -15.46 -3.63
C GLU A 218 3.47 -15.88 -2.32
N ALA A 219 4.26 -16.09 -1.26
CA ALA A 219 3.74 -16.48 0.03
C ALA A 219 2.99 -15.33 0.74
N LEU A 220 3.51 -14.09 0.65
CA LEU A 220 2.85 -12.88 1.13
C LEU A 220 1.49 -12.64 0.47
N THR A 221 1.40 -12.92 -0.84
CA THR A 221 0.22 -12.66 -1.65
C THR A 221 -0.72 -13.84 -1.81
N ARG A 222 -0.44 -14.98 -1.18
CA ARG A 222 -1.17 -16.24 -1.39
C ARG A 222 -2.69 -16.05 -1.32
N ASP A 223 -3.19 -15.59 -0.18
CA ASP A 223 -4.63 -15.39 0.06
C ASP A 223 -5.26 -14.48 -0.99
N ALA A 224 -4.50 -13.49 -1.44
CA ALA A 224 -4.97 -12.46 -2.32
C ALA A 224 -4.96 -12.90 -3.79
N ARG A 225 -3.95 -13.67 -4.19
CA ARG A 225 -3.89 -14.38 -5.47
C ARG A 225 -5.00 -15.41 -5.59
N ASP A 226 -5.26 -16.18 -4.52
CA ASP A 226 -6.34 -17.16 -4.49
C ASP A 226 -7.70 -16.50 -4.72
N ARG A 227 -7.96 -15.36 -4.07
CA ARG A 227 -9.18 -14.56 -4.28
C ARG A 227 -9.29 -14.02 -5.71
N ALA A 228 -8.22 -13.45 -6.25
CA ALA A 228 -8.20 -12.93 -7.61
C ALA A 228 -8.43 -14.03 -8.66
N ARG A 229 -7.82 -15.21 -8.48
CA ARG A 229 -8.07 -16.39 -9.33
C ARG A 229 -9.51 -16.86 -9.25
N PHE A 230 -10.10 -16.89 -8.05
CA PHE A 230 -11.52 -17.21 -7.89
C PHE A 230 -12.44 -16.22 -8.62
N ALA A 231 -12.04 -14.95 -8.71
CA ALA A 231 -12.76 -13.92 -9.49
C ALA A 231 -12.57 -14.05 -11.02
N GLY A 232 -11.67 -14.93 -11.47
CA GLY A 232 -11.37 -15.19 -12.88
C GLY A 232 -10.14 -14.45 -13.42
N ALA A 233 -9.33 -13.83 -12.56
CA ALA A 233 -8.09 -13.16 -12.98
C ALA A 233 -6.90 -14.13 -12.97
N GLU A 234 -6.05 -14.06 -13.98
CA GLU A 234 -4.73 -14.71 -13.97
C GLU A 234 -3.79 -13.92 -13.04
N THR A 235 -2.99 -14.63 -12.22
CA THR A 235 -2.11 -13.98 -11.24
C THR A 235 -0.69 -14.52 -11.31
N ALA A 236 0.29 -13.64 -11.32
CA ALA A 236 1.71 -14.00 -11.18
C ALA A 236 2.37 -13.18 -10.08
N ALA A 237 3.49 -13.67 -9.54
CA ALA A 237 4.40 -12.86 -8.75
C ALA A 237 5.81 -12.91 -9.36
N MET A 238 6.52 -11.79 -9.30
CA MET A 238 7.88 -11.66 -9.84
C MET A 238 8.70 -10.71 -8.98
N SER A 239 10.01 -10.98 -8.84
CA SER A 239 10.95 -9.94 -8.41
C SER A 239 11.45 -9.16 -9.62
N ILE A 240 11.38 -7.83 -9.59
CA ILE A 240 11.75 -6.94 -10.70
C ILE A 240 12.60 -5.77 -10.21
N ALA A 241 13.32 -5.15 -11.15
CA ALA A 241 13.89 -3.82 -10.96
C ALA A 241 13.60 -2.99 -12.22
N ALA A 242 12.80 -1.94 -12.07
CA ALA A 242 12.45 -1.07 -13.19
C ALA A 242 13.65 -0.26 -13.71
N LEU A 243 14.56 0.08 -12.80
CA LEU A 243 15.84 0.71 -13.06
C LEU A 243 16.88 0.02 -12.20
N ARG A 244 17.90 -0.56 -12.83
CA ARG A 244 19.02 -1.22 -12.15
C ARG A 244 20.04 -0.16 -11.70
N ALA A 245 20.21 0.00 -10.39
CA ALA A 245 21.17 0.92 -9.78
C ALA A 245 22.49 0.26 -9.37
N THR A 246 22.56 -1.07 -9.42
CA THR A 246 23.70 -1.86 -8.93
C THR A 246 24.28 -2.78 -10.01
N VAL A 247 25.49 -3.27 -9.78
CA VAL A 247 26.11 -4.37 -10.51
C VAL A 247 26.39 -5.54 -9.57
N GLU A 248 26.42 -6.75 -10.10
CA GLU A 248 26.72 -7.94 -9.30
C GLU A 248 28.23 -8.11 -9.14
N GLN A 249 28.66 -8.57 -7.97
CA GLN A 249 30.06 -8.81 -7.67
C GLN A 249 30.20 -9.90 -6.60
N THR A 250 31.09 -10.86 -6.80
CA THR A 250 31.47 -11.82 -5.75
C THR A 250 32.77 -11.38 -5.09
N ILE A 251 32.82 -11.36 -3.76
CA ILE A 251 33.98 -10.89 -2.97
C ILE A 251 34.41 -11.99 -2.00
N ALA A 252 35.71 -12.20 -1.88
CA ALA A 252 36.27 -13.06 -0.83
C ALA A 252 36.28 -12.32 0.52
N HIS A 253 35.62 -12.88 1.53
CA HIS A 253 35.56 -12.33 2.89
C HIS A 253 35.58 -13.49 3.90
N ASP A 254 36.49 -13.42 4.88
CA ASP A 254 36.66 -14.45 5.93
C ASP A 254 36.73 -15.91 5.43
N GLY A 255 37.38 -16.10 4.28
CA GLY A 255 37.55 -17.42 3.66
C GLY A 255 36.32 -17.94 2.88
N ALA A 256 35.24 -17.17 2.84
CA ALA A 256 34.05 -17.44 2.04
C ALA A 256 33.96 -16.51 0.82
N MET A 257 33.29 -16.97 -0.23
CA MET A 257 32.91 -16.14 -1.37
C MET A 257 31.50 -15.61 -1.12
N LEU A 258 31.35 -14.29 -1.03
CA LEU A 258 30.07 -13.63 -0.81
C LEU A 258 29.57 -13.01 -2.10
N ASP A 259 28.33 -13.35 -2.46
CA ASP A 259 27.62 -12.79 -3.60
C ASP A 259 26.97 -11.46 -3.21
N CYS A 260 27.59 -10.37 -3.66
CA CYS A 260 27.25 -9.00 -3.31
C CYS A 260 26.65 -8.24 -4.50
N VAL A 261 26.10 -7.07 -4.18
CA VAL A 261 25.80 -6.04 -5.17
C VAL A 261 26.64 -4.80 -4.89
N ARG A 262 27.10 -4.13 -5.94
CA ARG A 262 27.88 -2.89 -5.84
C ARG A 262 27.13 -1.75 -6.50
N GLY A 263 27.13 -0.59 -5.85
CA GLY A 263 26.52 0.63 -6.39
C GLY A 263 27.02 1.86 -5.65
N THR A 264 26.55 3.03 -6.09
CA THR A 264 26.79 4.29 -5.39
C THR A 264 25.79 4.45 -4.26
N LEU A 265 26.25 4.64 -3.03
CA LEU A 265 25.38 4.86 -1.87
C LEU A 265 24.67 6.22 -1.99
N LEU A 266 23.36 6.23 -1.74
CA LEU A 266 22.53 7.43 -1.85
C LEU A 266 22.97 8.53 -0.88
N ASP A 267 23.29 8.16 0.36
CA ASP A 267 23.55 9.11 1.43
C ASP A 267 24.96 9.72 1.37
N THR A 268 25.93 8.97 0.84
CA THR A 268 27.36 9.38 0.87
C THR A 268 27.95 9.65 -0.51
N GLY A 269 27.29 9.20 -1.59
CA GLY A 269 27.81 9.29 -2.96
C GLY A 269 29.03 8.41 -3.24
N ARG A 270 29.44 7.54 -2.29
CA ARG A 270 30.58 6.63 -2.46
C ARG A 270 30.14 5.31 -3.05
N GLU A 271 31.01 4.66 -3.82
CA GLU A 271 30.77 3.28 -4.22
C GLU A 271 31.01 2.32 -3.05
N ALA A 272 30.12 1.36 -2.88
CA ALA A 272 30.25 0.29 -1.91
C ALA A 272 29.71 -1.02 -2.49
N ALA A 273 30.37 -2.13 -2.15
CA ALA A 273 29.82 -3.46 -2.33
C ALA A 273 29.10 -3.86 -1.04
N PHE A 274 27.94 -4.48 -1.18
CA PHE A 274 27.05 -4.79 -0.08
C PHE A 274 26.56 -6.22 -0.18
N TYR A 275 26.73 -6.93 0.94
CA TYR A 275 26.13 -8.24 1.17
C TYR A 275 24.90 -8.05 2.07
N PRO A 276 23.68 -8.20 1.53
CA PRO A 276 22.45 -7.93 2.28
C PRO A 276 22.09 -9.01 3.31
N GLY A 277 22.88 -10.08 3.41
CA GLY A 277 22.48 -11.33 4.06
C GLY A 277 21.73 -12.26 3.09
N GLU A 278 21.45 -13.48 3.53
CA GLU A 278 20.66 -14.44 2.76
C GLU A 278 19.17 -14.33 3.12
N LEU A 279 18.33 -14.20 2.09
CA LEU A 279 16.92 -14.50 2.21
C LEU A 279 16.75 -16.00 2.47
N PRO A 280 15.81 -16.41 3.34
CA PRO A 280 15.56 -17.83 3.59
C PRO A 280 14.98 -18.49 2.35
N GLU A 281 15.29 -19.78 2.19
CA GLU A 281 14.73 -20.60 1.12
C GLU A 281 13.24 -20.86 1.32
N ASP A 282 12.82 -21.07 2.57
CA ASP A 282 11.41 -21.18 2.95
C ASP A 282 10.89 -19.82 3.46
N PRO A 283 9.93 -19.18 2.75
CA PRO A 283 9.27 -17.97 3.21
C PRO A 283 8.62 -18.09 4.60
N ALA A 284 8.27 -19.30 5.05
CA ALA A 284 7.68 -19.52 6.38
C ALA A 284 8.58 -19.04 7.52
N HIS A 285 9.91 -19.04 7.35
CA HIS A 285 10.85 -18.51 8.34
C HIS A 285 10.72 -17.00 8.56
N LEU A 286 10.20 -16.25 7.57
CA LEU A 286 9.87 -14.82 7.75
C LEU A 286 8.39 -14.65 8.16
N LEU A 287 7.49 -15.38 7.52
CA LEU A 287 6.06 -15.17 7.69
C LEU A 287 5.49 -15.73 8.99
N GLY A 288 6.05 -16.82 9.51
CA GLY A 288 5.65 -17.41 10.80
C GLY A 288 5.90 -16.43 11.96
N PRO A 289 7.16 -16.01 12.19
CA PRO A 289 7.47 -15.05 13.25
C PRO A 289 6.73 -13.71 13.11
N ALA A 290 6.54 -13.23 11.87
CA ALA A 290 5.76 -12.02 11.61
C ALA A 290 4.30 -12.16 12.07
N ARG A 291 3.66 -13.30 11.78
CA ARG A 291 2.29 -13.60 12.22
C ARG A 291 2.18 -13.80 13.73
N GLU A 292 3.21 -14.34 14.35
CA GLU A 292 3.30 -14.55 15.81
C GLU A 292 3.64 -13.26 16.58
N GLY A 293 3.88 -12.15 15.88
CA GLY A 293 4.15 -10.85 16.50
C GLY A 293 5.56 -10.71 17.05
N ALA A 294 6.53 -11.41 16.46
CA ALA A 294 7.94 -11.31 16.84
C ALA A 294 8.45 -9.86 16.81
N GLN A 295 9.26 -9.50 17.80
CA GLN A 295 9.82 -8.14 17.95
C GLN A 295 11.07 -7.91 17.08
N GLY A 296 11.65 -8.99 16.55
CA GLY A 296 12.82 -8.96 15.67
C GLY A 296 13.05 -10.32 15.03
N TRP A 297 13.90 -10.36 14.01
CA TRP A 297 14.35 -11.61 13.40
C TRP A 297 15.30 -12.35 14.37
N LEU A 298 15.15 -13.67 14.47
CA LEU A 298 16.02 -14.52 15.31
C LEU A 298 17.48 -14.46 14.84
N ASP A 299 17.68 -14.43 13.51
CA ASP A 299 18.98 -14.31 12.87
C ASP A 299 19.07 -12.94 12.16
N ARG A 300 19.83 -12.00 12.74
CA ARG A 300 19.83 -10.55 12.43
C ARG A 300 20.59 -10.14 11.16
N ASP A 301 20.62 -10.96 10.12
CA ASP A 301 21.60 -10.71 9.04
C ASP A 301 21.05 -9.97 7.82
N TYR A 302 19.74 -9.68 7.78
CA TYR A 302 19.16 -9.00 6.62
C TYR A 302 19.17 -7.47 6.72
N GLN A 303 20.04 -6.84 5.92
CA GLN A 303 20.16 -5.39 5.85
C GLN A 303 19.95 -4.90 4.41
N ILE A 304 19.50 -3.65 4.24
CA ILE A 304 19.38 -3.03 2.93
C ILE A 304 20.15 -1.72 2.92
N MET A 305 20.97 -1.55 1.89
CA MET A 305 21.54 -0.25 1.53
C MET A 305 20.67 0.44 0.48
N ARG A 306 20.66 1.78 0.55
CA ARG A 306 20.01 2.64 -0.44
C ARG A 306 21.04 3.05 -1.47
N PHE A 307 20.87 2.59 -2.70
CA PHE A 307 21.73 2.98 -3.82
C PHE A 307 21.14 4.17 -4.57
N ALA A 308 21.98 5.12 -4.96
CA ALA A 308 21.65 6.17 -5.90
C ALA A 308 21.48 5.58 -7.31
N PRO A 309 20.63 6.18 -8.16
CA PRO A 309 20.57 5.82 -9.57
C PRO A 309 21.95 5.84 -10.22
N ALA A 310 22.26 4.81 -11.02
CA ALA A 310 23.50 4.79 -11.78
C ALA A 310 23.56 5.97 -12.76
N ARG A 311 24.74 6.56 -12.94
CA ARG A 311 24.95 7.54 -14.03
C ARG A 311 24.97 6.77 -15.34
N LEU A 312 23.95 6.97 -16.16
CA LEU A 312 23.80 6.28 -17.44
C LEU A 312 24.17 7.20 -18.61
N THR A 313 25.02 6.70 -19.50
CA THR A 313 25.24 7.27 -20.84
C THR A 313 24.65 6.29 -21.85
N LEU A 314 23.40 6.52 -22.24
CA LEU A 314 22.66 5.62 -23.14
C LEU A 314 22.75 6.12 -24.59
N LYS A 315 22.78 5.18 -25.55
CA LYS A 315 22.62 5.54 -26.96
C LYS A 315 21.16 5.89 -27.25
N PRO A 316 20.88 6.73 -28.27
CA PRO A 316 19.52 6.95 -28.73
C PRO A 316 18.81 5.62 -29.04
N GLY A 317 17.64 5.40 -28.45
CA GLY A 317 16.85 4.17 -28.62
C GLY A 317 17.14 3.05 -27.62
N GLU A 318 18.18 3.16 -26.78
CA GLU A 318 18.42 2.21 -25.70
C GLU A 318 17.74 2.68 -24.40
N GLY A 319 17.01 1.77 -23.77
CA GLY A 319 16.41 1.99 -22.45
C GLY A 319 17.40 1.75 -21.31
N PRO A 320 17.09 2.25 -20.10
CA PRO A 320 17.91 1.96 -18.93
C PRO A 320 17.94 0.45 -18.62
N PRO A 321 19.02 -0.05 -17.97
CA PRO A 321 19.09 -1.45 -17.58
C PRO A 321 18.01 -1.78 -16.55
N HIS A 322 17.40 -2.95 -16.69
CA HIS A 322 16.31 -3.42 -15.85
C HIS A 322 16.49 -4.90 -15.48
N ILE A 323 15.67 -5.38 -14.55
CA ILE A 323 15.54 -6.81 -14.22
C ILE A 323 14.10 -7.21 -14.43
N ARG A 324 13.87 -8.14 -15.39
CA ARG A 324 12.58 -8.79 -15.66
C ARG A 324 11.39 -7.89 -16.05
N LEU A 325 11.61 -6.65 -16.49
CA LEU A 325 10.53 -5.83 -17.09
C LEU A 325 9.97 -6.45 -18.37
N ASP A 326 10.83 -7.10 -19.16
CA ASP A 326 10.46 -7.90 -20.32
C ASP A 326 9.50 -9.04 -19.95
N ARG A 327 9.77 -9.79 -18.87
CA ARG A 327 8.87 -10.83 -18.37
C ARG A 327 7.57 -10.26 -17.81
N ALA A 328 7.63 -9.13 -17.12
CA ALA A 328 6.45 -8.43 -16.63
C ALA A 328 5.56 -7.98 -17.80
N ALA A 329 6.15 -7.41 -18.85
CA ALA A 329 5.44 -7.04 -20.07
C ALA A 329 4.85 -8.26 -20.79
N GLN A 330 5.61 -9.36 -20.91
CA GLN A 330 5.11 -10.60 -21.52
C GLN A 330 3.87 -11.12 -20.78
N PHE A 331 3.90 -11.13 -19.44
CA PHE A 331 2.74 -11.55 -18.64
C PHE A 331 1.57 -10.59 -18.82
N LEU A 332 1.80 -9.28 -18.65
CA LEU A 332 0.74 -8.27 -18.60
C LEU A 332 0.12 -7.94 -19.94
N ILE A 333 0.86 -8.00 -21.05
CA ILE A 333 0.38 -7.54 -22.37
C ILE A 333 0.80 -8.44 -23.53
N GLY A 334 1.61 -9.48 -23.31
CA GLY A 334 2.17 -10.30 -24.38
C GLY A 334 1.15 -11.10 -25.20
N ASP A 335 -0.04 -11.37 -24.66
CA ASP A 335 -1.16 -12.00 -25.37
C ASP A 335 -1.98 -11.02 -26.24
N ARG A 336 -1.64 -9.72 -26.22
CA ARG A 336 -2.28 -8.66 -27.00
C ARG A 336 -1.35 -8.04 -28.04
N LEU A 337 -0.14 -8.59 -28.20
CA LEU A 337 0.87 -8.21 -29.19
C LEU A 337 0.79 -9.14 -30.41
#